data_AF-A0A2D9T8C5-F1
#
_entry.id   AF-A0A2D9T8C5-F1
#
_cell.length_a   1.000
_cell.length_b   1.000
_cell.length_c   1.000
_cell.angle_alpha   90.00
_cell.angle_beta   90.00
_cell.angle_gamma   90.00
#
_symmetry.space_group_name_H-M   'P 1'
#
loop_
_entity.id
_entity.type
_entity.pdbx_description
1 polymer ?
#
loop_
_entity_poly.entity_id
_entity_poly.type
_entity_poly.pdbx_seq_one_letter_code
_entity_poly.pdbx_strand_id
1 'polypeptide(L)'
;MKSWGKPGETAGEEAAPAKPEAVKPAEPAPSGPKPEPELPSGWQTKKASGVKAWGEGRRTDDPDKRKVLEPLGAGVGDGKSFLFLFGLKVHSANDRKLFDMARAHIDDDVEVLRQQGFTVVIDEEATHREMVEAFYGKGEGVDSLAPAGVFWLAHGHDDGAVETSDGGVVKPGDLDPTQVHPELKLVVFAACYTGSCSQTWRKALGGKPLVVGWGRPVTIDRAVDFLTADDETETDLDDLLRRYILGSAPVPAEVEMRWSPLTSAASEGRGTDLAQRLEGTVSILRGKALPAQEEGDAAFVVDVPLGDGRWHRARIFIVDGNEPFAEGELLLGVECDVGELSNVVDVPMLLSGIPQNRYARAMLVQGAKEMPTIVTQGFAPLTRVRDMDAAALVFQCCQYADVLEKRIFGGDSG
;
A
#
# COMPACT_ATOMS: atom_id res chain seq x y z
N MET A 1 40.55 -66.66 -23.68
CA MET A 1 41.45 -67.13 -24.75
C MET A 1 41.11 -66.39 -26.05
N LYS A 2 42.12 -65.73 -26.63
CA LYS A 2 42.44 -65.46 -28.05
C LYS A 2 41.27 -65.14 -29.02
N SER A 3 41.14 -63.93 -29.61
CA SER A 3 41.92 -63.34 -30.74
C SER A 3 41.90 -64.27 -31.98
N TRP A 4 41.67 -63.87 -33.24
CA TRP A 4 42.20 -62.82 -34.15
C TRP A 4 41.16 -62.67 -35.30
N GLY A 5 41.09 -61.69 -36.20
CA GLY A 5 41.97 -60.63 -36.67
C GLY A 5 41.59 -60.25 -38.12
N LYS A 6 41.59 -58.94 -38.40
CA LYS A 6 41.49 -58.16 -39.68
C LYS A 6 42.51 -58.61 -40.77
N PRO A 7 42.52 -58.17 -42.06
CA PRO A 7 42.61 -56.75 -42.55
C PRO A 7 41.98 -56.45 -43.96
N GLY A 8 41.97 -55.24 -44.52
CA GLY A 8 42.70 -54.00 -44.19
C GLY A 8 42.23 -52.72 -44.92
N GLU A 9 42.66 -51.59 -44.33
CA GLU A 9 43.30 -50.34 -44.83
C GLU A 9 43.25 -49.98 -46.33
N THR A 10 43.23 -48.71 -46.79
CA THR A 10 43.76 -47.38 -46.37
C THR A 10 42.95 -46.28 -47.10
N ALA A 11 43.05 -44.96 -46.93
CA ALA A 11 43.58 -43.99 -45.96
C ALA A 11 43.00 -42.61 -46.39
N GLY A 12 42.79 -41.70 -45.47
CA GLY A 12 42.37 -40.31 -45.73
C GLY A 12 42.38 -39.53 -44.43
N GLU A 13 43.52 -38.88 -44.15
CA GLU A 13 43.72 -37.92 -43.07
C GLU A 13 42.83 -36.69 -43.25
N GLU A 14 41.98 -36.39 -42.26
CA GLU A 14 41.46 -35.04 -42.06
C GLU A 14 41.54 -34.66 -40.57
N ALA A 15 42.12 -33.50 -40.34
CA ALA A 15 42.51 -32.97 -39.04
C ALA A 15 41.30 -32.60 -38.16
N ALA A 16 41.48 -32.77 -36.85
CA ALA A 16 40.52 -32.36 -35.84
C ALA A 16 40.36 -30.81 -35.81
N PRO A 17 39.13 -30.26 -35.82
CA PRO A 17 38.94 -28.84 -35.58
C PRO A 17 39.14 -28.50 -34.10
N ALA A 18 39.87 -27.41 -33.88
CA ALA A 18 40.21 -26.83 -32.59
C ALA A 18 38.98 -26.47 -31.74
N LYS A 19 39.12 -26.57 -30.42
CA LYS A 19 38.17 -26.00 -29.45
C LYS A 19 38.05 -24.49 -29.66
N PRO A 20 36.84 -23.91 -29.71
CA PRO A 20 36.70 -22.46 -29.72
C PRO A 20 37.17 -21.87 -28.39
N GLU A 21 38.09 -20.91 -28.47
CA GLU A 21 38.50 -20.06 -27.35
C GLU A 21 37.30 -19.21 -26.87
N ALA A 22 37.14 -19.13 -25.55
CA ALA A 22 36.17 -18.26 -24.92
C ALA A 22 36.51 -16.79 -25.21
N VAL A 23 35.67 -16.12 -26.00
CA VAL A 23 35.74 -14.68 -26.23
C VAL A 23 35.40 -13.96 -24.92
N LYS A 24 36.39 -13.26 -24.34
CA LYS A 24 36.15 -12.29 -23.28
C LYS A 24 35.28 -11.16 -23.84
N PRO A 25 34.19 -10.75 -23.17
CA PRO A 25 33.44 -9.55 -23.57
C PRO A 25 34.36 -8.34 -23.50
N ALA A 26 34.40 -7.54 -24.57
CA ALA A 26 35.08 -6.26 -24.58
C ALA A 26 34.35 -5.29 -23.64
N GLU A 27 35.11 -4.59 -22.79
CA GLU A 27 34.58 -3.47 -22.00
C GLU A 27 34.06 -2.37 -22.94
N PRO A 28 32.86 -1.83 -22.71
CA PRO A 28 32.36 -0.70 -23.49
C PRO A 28 33.21 0.55 -23.20
N ALA A 29 33.64 1.22 -24.26
CA ALA A 29 34.30 2.51 -24.16
C ALA A 29 33.40 3.53 -23.44
N PRO A 30 33.95 4.44 -22.62
CA PRO A 30 33.16 5.43 -21.90
C PRO A 30 32.44 6.34 -22.89
N SER A 31 31.11 6.34 -22.84
CA SER A 31 30.29 7.30 -23.58
C SER A 31 30.53 8.70 -23.02
N GLY A 32 30.97 9.63 -23.88
CA GLY A 32 31.04 11.04 -23.53
C GLY A 32 29.69 11.62 -23.09
N PRO A 33 29.68 12.83 -22.49
CA PRO A 33 28.45 13.44 -21.98
C PRO A 33 27.41 13.56 -23.10
N LYS A 34 26.21 13.00 -22.86
CA LYS A 34 25.07 13.14 -23.77
C LYS A 34 24.67 14.62 -23.85
N PRO A 35 24.43 15.19 -25.05
CA PRO A 35 23.88 16.53 -25.16
C PRO A 35 22.49 16.57 -24.52
N GLU A 36 22.25 17.58 -23.68
CA GLU A 36 20.93 17.83 -23.10
C GLU A 36 19.90 18.03 -24.23
N PRO A 37 18.70 17.46 -24.11
CA PRO A 37 17.69 17.58 -25.14
C PRO A 37 17.22 19.04 -25.23
N GLU A 38 17.48 19.69 -26.37
CA GLU A 38 16.88 20.99 -26.68
C GLU A 38 15.38 20.83 -26.84
N LEU A 39 14.62 21.47 -25.95
CA LEU A 39 13.16 21.45 -25.97
C LEU A 39 12.63 22.28 -27.16
N PRO A 40 11.54 21.85 -27.84
CA PRO A 40 11.01 22.55 -29.01
C PRO A 40 10.60 24.00 -28.71
N SER A 41 10.84 24.91 -29.65
CA SER A 41 10.46 26.32 -29.52
C SER A 41 8.94 26.48 -29.40
N GLY A 42 8.50 26.98 -28.25
CA GLY A 42 7.08 27.12 -27.89
C GLY A 42 6.65 26.31 -26.67
N TRP A 43 7.47 25.37 -26.19
CA TRP A 43 7.35 24.82 -24.83
C TRP A 43 7.88 25.84 -23.82
N GLN A 44 7.03 26.79 -23.46
CA GLN A 44 7.15 27.38 -22.13
C GLN A 44 6.88 26.27 -21.12
N THR A 45 7.79 26.06 -20.18
CA THR A 45 7.48 25.36 -18.93
C THR A 45 6.17 25.93 -18.42
N LYS A 46 5.08 25.15 -18.54
CA LYS A 46 3.88 25.44 -17.77
C LYS A 46 4.36 25.42 -16.33
N LYS A 47 4.53 26.61 -15.73
CA LYS A 47 4.65 26.77 -14.28
C LYS A 47 3.61 25.82 -13.69
N ALA A 48 4.05 24.96 -12.77
CA ALA A 48 3.16 24.15 -11.95
C ALA A 48 1.98 25.05 -11.56
N SER A 49 0.82 24.74 -12.12
CA SER A 49 -0.35 25.60 -12.02
C SER A 49 -0.79 25.58 -10.57
N GLY A 50 -0.45 26.61 -9.81
CA GLY A 50 -1.09 26.91 -8.54
C GLY A 50 -0.26 26.86 -7.27
N VAL A 51 1.07 26.97 -7.29
CA VAL A 51 1.75 27.47 -6.08
C VAL A 51 1.64 28.99 -6.11
N LYS A 52 0.62 29.55 -5.44
CA LYS A 52 0.68 30.96 -5.03
C LYS A 52 1.93 31.06 -4.15
N ALA A 53 2.91 31.82 -4.61
CA ALA A 53 4.03 32.20 -3.76
C ALA A 53 3.48 32.99 -2.58
N TRP A 54 3.42 32.37 -1.40
CA TRP A 54 3.13 33.04 -0.15
C TRP A 54 4.45 33.65 0.34
N GLY A 55 4.46 34.97 0.53
CA GLY A 55 5.67 35.76 0.72
C GLY A 55 6.46 35.40 1.99
N GLU A 56 7.76 35.70 1.97
CA GLU A 56 8.67 35.51 3.10
C GLU A 56 8.13 36.21 4.38
N GLY A 57 8.04 35.46 5.47
CA GLY A 57 8.09 36.02 6.82
C GLY A 57 6.82 36.01 7.69
N ARG A 58 5.82 35.15 7.45
CA ARG A 58 4.75 34.90 8.45
C ARG A 58 4.41 33.41 8.58
N ARG A 59 4.57 32.89 9.80
CA ARG A 59 3.77 31.78 10.36
C ARG A 59 2.31 31.96 9.85
N THR A 60 1.75 31.02 9.09
CA THR A 60 0.29 30.99 8.85
C THR A 60 -0.45 30.45 10.07
N ASP A 61 0.29 29.71 10.90
CA ASP A 61 -0.11 29.09 12.14
C ASP A 61 -0.31 30.14 13.23
N ASP A 62 -1.59 30.33 13.55
CA ASP A 62 -2.01 30.90 14.81
C ASP A 62 -1.38 30.06 15.95
N PRO A 63 -0.47 30.61 16.77
CA PRO A 63 0.19 29.85 17.83
C PRO A 63 -0.79 29.29 18.86
N ASP A 64 -2.03 29.82 18.93
CA ASP A 64 -3.09 29.28 19.77
C ASP A 64 -3.68 27.95 19.24
N LYS A 65 -3.32 27.55 18.01
CA LYS A 65 -3.74 26.29 17.37
C LYS A 65 -2.85 25.11 17.70
N ARG A 66 -1.69 25.34 18.31
CA ARG A 66 -0.84 24.31 18.88
C ARG A 66 -1.09 24.19 20.38
N LYS A 67 -1.38 22.98 20.83
CA LYS A 67 -1.59 22.66 22.24
C LYS A 67 -0.57 21.63 22.67
N VAL A 68 0.20 21.97 23.69
CA VAL A 68 1.09 21.04 24.38
C VAL A 68 0.41 20.66 25.69
N LEU A 69 0.06 19.38 25.80
CA LEU A 69 -0.71 18.82 26.88
C LEU A 69 0.22 18.01 27.78
N GLU A 70 0.41 18.50 29.00
CA GLU A 70 1.23 17.85 30.01
C GLU A 70 0.68 16.46 30.38
N PRO A 71 1.53 15.52 30.81
CA PRO A 71 1.11 14.23 31.32
C PRO A 71 0.10 14.35 32.48
N LEU A 72 -0.84 13.41 32.55
CA LEU A 72 -1.80 13.26 33.65
C LEU A 72 -1.34 12.23 34.69
N GLY A 73 -0.48 11.31 34.29
CA GLY A 73 0.06 10.24 35.12
C GLY A 73 1.54 10.00 34.85
N ALA A 74 2.06 8.90 35.40
CA ALA A 74 3.39 8.38 35.10
C ALA A 74 3.24 7.02 34.41
N GLY A 75 4.18 6.67 33.54
CA GLY A 75 4.12 5.39 32.83
C GLY A 75 5.18 5.22 31.74
N VAL A 76 4.87 4.41 30.74
CA VAL A 76 5.79 4.08 29.64
C VAL A 76 6.17 5.30 28.78
N GLY A 77 5.40 6.39 28.89
CA GLY A 77 5.59 7.66 28.22
C GLY A 77 6.44 8.67 28.97
N ASP A 78 6.92 8.38 30.19
CA ASP A 78 7.74 9.32 30.95
C ASP A 78 8.96 9.80 30.14
N GLY A 79 9.09 11.12 30.00
CA GLY A 79 10.16 11.75 29.21
C GLY A 79 9.97 11.69 27.69
N LYS A 80 8.78 11.28 27.22
CA LYS A 80 8.46 11.12 25.79
C LYS A 80 7.29 11.99 25.37
N SER A 81 7.23 12.23 24.07
CA SER A 81 6.12 12.91 23.42
C SER A 81 5.41 12.04 22.39
N PHE A 82 4.12 12.29 22.20
CA PHE A 82 3.34 11.80 21.06
C PHE A 82 2.68 13.00 20.38
N LEU A 83 2.77 13.09 19.05
CA LEU A 83 2.36 14.27 18.31
C LEU A 83 1.22 13.94 17.34
N PHE A 84 0.09 14.61 17.50
CA PHE A 84 -1.02 14.64 16.55
C PHE A 84 -0.92 15.92 15.72
N LEU A 85 -0.51 15.79 14.47
CA LEU A 85 -0.21 16.88 13.58
C LEU A 85 -1.14 16.85 12.36
N PHE A 86 -1.69 18.00 12.00
CA PHE A 86 -2.67 18.12 10.92
C PHE A 86 -2.11 18.98 9.78
N GLY A 87 -1.75 18.34 8.67
CA GLY A 87 -1.25 18.98 7.45
C GLY A 87 -2.36 19.46 6.51
N LEU A 88 -3.57 19.67 7.03
CA LEU A 88 -4.77 20.01 6.27
C LEU A 88 -4.83 21.52 5.99
N LYS A 89 -5.29 21.92 4.79
CA LYS A 89 -5.28 23.33 4.38
C LYS A 89 -6.36 24.10 5.14
N VAL A 90 -5.94 25.08 5.94
CA VAL A 90 -6.81 25.90 6.82
C VAL A 90 -7.96 26.57 6.08
N HIS A 91 -7.76 26.94 4.82
CA HIS A 91 -8.76 27.64 4.01
C HIS A 91 -9.69 26.73 3.19
N SER A 92 -9.45 25.40 3.18
CA SER A 92 -10.31 24.44 2.50
C SER A 92 -11.45 24.02 3.40
N ALA A 93 -12.70 24.30 3.01
CA ALA A 93 -13.87 23.90 3.79
C ALA A 93 -13.98 22.37 3.97
N ASN A 94 -13.54 21.61 2.96
CA ASN A 94 -13.52 20.14 3.04
C ASN A 94 -12.45 19.65 4.01
N ASP A 95 -11.27 20.27 4.00
CA ASP A 95 -10.16 19.93 4.90
C ASP A 95 -10.53 20.29 6.35
N ARG A 96 -11.20 21.43 6.56
CA ARG A 96 -11.73 21.80 7.87
C ARG A 96 -12.80 20.82 8.36
N LYS A 97 -13.69 20.36 7.47
CA LYS A 97 -14.67 19.31 7.81
C LYS A 97 -13.97 18.02 8.23
N LEU A 98 -12.97 17.57 7.48
CA LEU A 98 -12.19 16.37 7.82
C LEU A 98 -11.46 16.53 9.15
N PHE A 99 -10.82 17.69 9.39
CA PHE A 99 -10.19 18.00 10.67
C PHE A 99 -11.20 17.96 11.83
N ASP A 100 -12.34 18.64 11.70
CA ASP A 100 -13.33 18.73 12.78
C ASP A 100 -13.90 17.34 13.12
N MET A 101 -14.09 16.49 12.11
CA MET A 101 -14.46 15.08 12.31
C MET A 101 -13.34 14.32 13.02
N ALA A 102 -12.14 14.27 12.45
CA ALA A 102 -11.01 13.53 13.04
C ALA A 102 -10.70 13.98 14.47
N ARG A 103 -10.76 15.30 14.74
CA ARG A 103 -10.49 15.86 16.06
C ARG A 103 -11.43 15.31 17.14
N ALA A 104 -12.69 15.05 16.80
CA ALA A 104 -13.68 14.50 17.73
C ALA A 104 -13.37 13.04 18.14
N HIS A 105 -12.52 12.34 17.39
CA HIS A 105 -12.22 10.93 17.56
C HIS A 105 -10.82 10.64 18.13
N ILE A 106 -10.03 11.67 18.48
CA ILE A 106 -8.69 11.46 19.07
C ILE A 106 -8.60 11.88 20.55
N ASP A 107 -9.69 12.38 21.15
CA ASP A 107 -9.65 12.90 22.52
C ASP A 107 -9.40 11.80 23.56
N ASP A 108 -9.97 10.62 23.34
CA ASP A 108 -9.74 9.43 24.14
C ASP A 108 -8.31 8.89 23.99
N ASP A 109 -7.77 8.84 22.77
CA ASP A 109 -6.35 8.50 22.54
C ASP A 109 -5.41 9.46 23.28
N VAL A 110 -5.68 10.77 23.18
CA VAL A 110 -4.92 11.82 23.86
C VAL A 110 -4.98 11.62 25.38
N GLU A 111 -6.16 11.37 25.92
CA GLU A 111 -6.37 11.10 27.35
C GLU A 111 -5.57 9.87 27.81
N VAL A 112 -5.67 8.74 27.08
CA VAL A 112 -4.97 7.49 27.40
C VAL A 112 -3.45 7.68 27.35
N LEU A 113 -2.92 8.34 26.32
CA LEU A 113 -1.49 8.64 26.22
C LEU A 113 -1.02 9.50 27.40
N ARG A 114 -1.77 10.55 27.75
CA ARG A 114 -1.42 11.42 28.88
C ARG A 114 -1.46 10.69 30.22
N GLN A 115 -2.42 9.78 30.42
CA GLN A 115 -2.48 8.93 31.61
C GLN A 115 -1.25 8.01 31.73
N GLN A 116 -0.64 7.64 30.60
CA GLN A 116 0.55 6.79 30.52
C GLN A 116 1.88 7.57 30.54
N GLY A 117 1.87 8.85 30.88
CA GLY A 117 3.06 9.66 31.09
C GLY A 117 3.55 10.44 29.88
N PHE A 118 2.88 10.33 28.73
CA PHE A 118 3.27 11.06 27.52
C PHE A 118 2.89 12.54 27.61
N THR A 119 3.79 13.41 27.14
CA THR A 119 3.40 14.77 26.73
C THR A 119 2.78 14.70 25.34
N VAL A 120 1.58 15.23 25.16
CA VAL A 120 0.87 15.14 23.88
C VAL A 120 0.82 16.49 23.20
N VAL A 121 1.26 16.55 21.94
CA VAL A 121 1.14 17.75 21.11
C VAL A 121 -0.02 17.57 20.16
N ILE A 122 -0.90 18.55 20.07
CA ILE A 122 -1.95 18.64 19.05
C ILE A 122 -1.69 19.93 18.27
N ASP A 123 -1.45 19.82 16.97
CA ASP A 123 -1.19 20.97 16.09
C ASP A 123 -2.14 20.96 14.90
N GLU A 124 -3.18 21.80 14.95
CA GLU A 124 -4.25 21.84 13.94
C GLU A 124 -3.78 22.33 12.56
N GLU A 125 -2.60 22.95 12.50
CA GLU A 125 -2.09 23.64 11.30
C GLU A 125 -0.59 23.37 11.08
N ALA A 126 -0.16 22.12 11.29
CA ALA A 126 1.25 21.73 11.19
C ALA A 126 1.81 21.94 9.77
N THR A 127 2.93 22.67 9.66
CA THR A 127 3.60 22.95 8.38
C THR A 127 4.66 21.90 8.05
N HIS A 128 5.31 22.07 6.90
CA HIS A 128 6.48 21.27 6.53
C HIS A 128 7.52 21.20 7.65
N ARG A 129 7.85 22.35 8.26
CA ARG A 129 8.90 22.40 9.27
C ARG A 129 8.54 21.58 10.50
N GLU A 130 7.33 21.73 11.03
CA GLU A 130 6.90 21.02 12.25
C GLU A 130 6.86 19.51 12.02
N MET A 131 6.50 19.05 10.81
CA MET A 131 6.56 17.63 10.46
C MET A 131 8.00 17.09 10.54
N VAL A 132 8.95 17.77 9.90
CA VAL A 132 10.35 17.35 9.86
C VAL A 132 10.98 17.41 11.26
N GLU A 133 10.72 18.50 12.00
CA GLU A 133 11.20 18.68 13.36
C GLU A 133 10.67 17.60 14.30
N ALA A 134 9.40 17.21 14.19
CA ALA A 134 8.82 16.14 14.98
C ALA A 134 9.57 14.81 14.81
N PHE A 135 9.97 14.45 13.59
CA PHE A 135 10.76 13.24 13.34
C PHE A 135 12.18 13.31 13.92
N TYR A 136 12.72 14.52 14.07
CA TYR A 136 14.06 14.76 14.61
C TYR A 136 14.07 14.99 16.12
N GLY A 137 12.92 14.87 16.79
CA GLY A 137 12.80 15.13 18.22
C GLY A 137 13.03 16.59 18.58
N LYS A 138 12.64 17.48 17.67
CA LYS A 138 12.62 18.93 17.85
C LYS A 138 11.16 19.40 17.84
N GLY A 139 10.92 20.58 18.36
CA GLY A 139 9.65 21.26 18.15
C GLY A 139 9.14 21.94 19.40
N GLU A 140 8.36 23.00 19.16
CA GLU A 140 7.85 23.87 20.20
C GLU A 140 7.16 23.09 21.32
N GLY A 141 7.71 23.22 22.53
CA GLY A 141 7.21 22.64 23.78
C GLY A 141 7.65 21.22 24.08
N VAL A 142 8.44 20.58 23.20
CA VAL A 142 8.88 19.19 23.38
C VAL A 142 10.37 18.96 23.07
N ASP A 143 11.16 20.03 22.98
CA ASP A 143 12.58 19.98 22.56
C ASP A 143 13.49 19.10 23.46
N SER A 144 13.07 18.81 24.69
CA SER A 144 13.78 17.94 25.62
C SER A 144 13.20 16.53 25.74
N LEU A 145 12.16 16.21 24.95
CA LEU A 145 11.44 14.95 25.02
C LEU A 145 11.76 14.08 23.80
N ALA A 146 11.81 12.78 24.02
CA ALA A 146 11.95 11.83 22.93
C ALA A 146 10.60 11.59 22.23
N PRO A 147 10.46 11.83 20.92
CA PRO A 147 9.24 11.50 20.20
C PRO A 147 9.07 9.97 20.14
N ALA A 148 8.00 9.46 20.74
CA ALA A 148 7.65 8.05 20.67
C ALA A 148 6.84 7.73 19.41
N GLY A 149 5.99 8.66 18.97
CA GLY A 149 5.25 8.52 17.72
C GLY A 149 4.66 9.82 17.20
N VAL A 150 4.35 9.81 15.91
CA VAL A 150 3.74 10.92 15.17
C VAL A 150 2.54 10.41 14.40
N PHE A 151 1.39 11.04 14.60
CA PHE A 151 0.21 10.92 13.76
C PHE A 151 0.13 12.15 12.86
N TRP A 152 0.02 11.94 11.55
CA TRP A 152 -0.06 12.99 10.53
C TRP A 152 -1.30 12.78 9.65
N LEU A 153 -2.30 13.66 9.80
CA LEU A 153 -3.49 13.67 8.93
C LEU A 153 -3.33 14.73 7.84
N ALA A 154 -3.34 14.30 6.59
CA ALA A 154 -3.23 15.18 5.42
C ALA A 154 -3.71 14.48 4.14
N HIS A 155 -3.78 15.23 3.04
CA HIS A 155 -3.85 14.63 1.71
C HIS A 155 -2.50 13.98 1.36
N GLY A 156 -2.58 12.91 0.57
CA GLY A 156 -1.41 12.19 0.07
C GLY A 156 -1.36 12.15 -1.45
N HIS A 157 -0.17 11.93 -2.00
CA HIS A 157 0.09 11.87 -3.43
C HIS A 157 0.53 10.48 -3.87
N ASP A 158 0.38 10.18 -5.16
CA ASP A 158 0.73 8.88 -5.74
C ASP A 158 2.21 8.48 -5.51
N ASP A 159 3.12 9.44 -5.34
CA ASP A 159 4.54 9.20 -5.03
C ASP A 159 4.81 9.00 -3.53
N GLY A 160 3.76 8.93 -2.71
CA GLY A 160 3.83 8.80 -1.25
C GLY A 160 4.09 10.12 -0.53
N ALA A 161 4.17 11.25 -1.24
CA ALA A 161 4.32 12.55 -0.61
C ALA A 161 3.05 12.96 0.15
N VAL A 162 3.19 13.79 1.18
CA VAL A 162 2.05 14.28 1.98
C VAL A 162 1.99 15.80 1.97
N GLU A 163 0.78 16.34 1.94
CA GLU A 163 0.55 17.78 2.02
C GLU A 163 0.76 18.34 3.43
N THR A 164 1.04 19.63 3.51
CA THR A 164 1.19 20.39 4.74
C THR A 164 0.24 21.59 4.77
N SER A 165 -0.06 22.10 5.96
CA SER A 165 -1.08 23.15 6.17
C SER A 165 -0.78 24.45 5.41
N ASP A 166 0.51 24.76 5.22
CA ASP A 166 1.05 25.90 4.48
C ASP A 166 0.97 25.74 2.95
N GLY A 167 0.37 24.64 2.47
CA GLY A 167 0.25 24.30 1.05
C GLY A 167 1.52 23.71 0.45
N GLY A 168 2.51 23.40 1.29
CA GLY A 168 3.69 22.64 0.92
C GLY A 168 3.41 21.14 0.81
N VAL A 169 4.49 20.40 0.55
CA VAL A 169 4.51 18.95 0.46
C VAL A 169 5.81 18.47 1.11
N VAL A 170 5.74 17.36 1.86
CA VAL A 170 6.92 16.64 2.38
C VAL A 170 7.03 15.29 1.67
N LYS A 171 8.23 15.01 1.19
CA LYS A 171 8.61 13.76 0.54
C LYS A 171 9.59 12.97 1.41
N PRO A 172 9.68 11.64 1.24
CA PRO A 172 10.73 10.85 1.90
C PRO A 172 12.13 11.39 1.64
N GLY A 173 12.39 11.91 0.43
CA GLY A 173 13.70 12.47 0.04
C GLY A 173 14.06 13.78 0.72
N ASP A 174 13.12 14.45 1.39
CA ASP A 174 13.37 15.69 2.12
C ASP A 174 13.99 15.42 3.51
N LEU A 175 13.99 14.15 3.95
CA LEU A 175 14.49 13.75 5.26
C LEU A 175 15.95 13.28 5.19
N ASP A 176 16.76 13.78 6.13
CA ASP A 176 18.02 13.15 6.53
C ASP A 176 17.77 12.00 7.52
N PRO A 177 17.97 10.73 7.11
CA PRO A 177 17.72 9.57 7.97
C PRO A 177 18.65 9.51 9.19
N THR A 178 19.77 10.23 9.18
CA THR A 178 20.73 10.25 10.29
C THR A 178 20.30 11.20 11.41
N GLN A 179 19.38 12.12 11.14
CA GLN A 179 18.83 13.06 12.12
C GLN A 179 17.56 12.53 12.79
N VAL A 180 16.97 11.46 12.27
CA VAL A 180 15.75 10.86 12.83
C VAL A 180 16.00 10.39 14.25
N HIS A 181 15.12 10.80 15.16
CA HIS A 181 15.29 10.52 16.57
C HIS A 181 15.26 9.01 16.83
N PRO A 182 16.23 8.45 17.58
CA PRO A 182 16.36 7.00 17.73
C PRO A 182 15.21 6.33 18.48
N GLU A 183 14.43 7.10 19.25
CA GLU A 183 13.27 6.59 20.00
C GLU A 183 11.93 6.68 19.23
N LEU A 184 11.92 7.25 18.02
CA LEU A 184 10.71 7.29 17.19
C LEU A 184 10.33 5.86 16.79
N LYS A 185 9.17 5.39 17.28
CA LYS A 185 8.69 4.02 17.06
C LYS A 185 7.57 3.89 16.05
N LEU A 186 6.67 4.88 15.99
CA LEU A 186 5.47 4.81 15.15
C LEU A 186 5.28 6.12 14.39
N VAL A 187 5.06 6.03 13.08
CA VAL A 187 4.61 7.14 12.26
C VAL A 187 3.36 6.69 11.51
N VAL A 188 2.23 7.32 11.83
CA VAL A 188 0.95 7.09 11.16
C VAL A 188 0.72 8.24 10.19
N PHE A 189 0.83 7.97 8.90
CA PHE A 189 0.38 8.85 7.85
C PHE A 189 -1.07 8.52 7.52
N ALA A 190 -2.03 9.21 8.13
CA ALA A 190 -3.42 9.19 7.70
C ALA A 190 -3.57 9.99 6.39
N ALA A 191 -2.91 9.53 5.34
CA ALA A 191 -2.82 10.16 4.03
C ALA A 191 -2.80 9.08 2.95
N CYS A 192 -3.37 9.39 1.78
CA CYS A 192 -3.47 8.45 0.67
C CYS A 192 -2.07 8.00 0.21
N TYR A 193 -1.96 6.74 -0.22
CA TYR A 193 -0.76 6.14 -0.82
C TYR A 193 0.51 6.00 0.05
N THR A 194 0.57 6.59 1.24
CA THR A 194 1.74 6.48 2.10
C THR A 194 2.02 5.05 2.57
N GLY A 195 0.99 4.21 2.72
CA GLY A 195 1.12 2.78 3.01
C GLY A 195 1.76 2.00 1.87
N SER A 196 1.40 2.34 0.62
CA SER A 196 2.00 1.79 -0.60
C SER A 196 3.43 2.27 -0.86
N CYS A 197 3.90 3.23 -0.06
CA CYS A 197 5.24 3.83 -0.05
C CYS A 197 5.90 3.74 1.36
N SER A 198 5.44 2.82 2.20
CA SER A 198 5.88 2.65 3.59
C SER A 198 7.35 2.19 3.76
N GLN A 199 7.91 1.35 2.90
CA GLN A 199 9.34 1.03 2.85
C GLN A 199 10.18 2.26 2.51
N THR A 200 9.76 3.03 1.51
CA THR A 200 10.45 4.27 1.13
C THR A 200 10.45 5.27 2.30
N TRP A 201 9.30 5.47 2.95
CA TRP A 201 9.20 6.30 4.15
C TRP A 201 10.01 5.74 5.31
N ARG A 202 9.93 4.43 5.58
CA ARG A 202 10.67 3.79 6.67
C ARG A 202 12.17 3.97 6.49
N LYS A 203 12.68 3.84 5.27
CA LYS A 203 14.09 4.09 4.95
C LYS A 203 14.48 5.55 5.18
N ALA A 204 13.65 6.50 4.74
CA ALA A 204 13.85 7.93 4.99
C ALA A 204 13.83 8.26 6.49
N LEU A 205 13.07 7.51 7.27
CA LEU A 205 13.00 7.57 8.73
C LEU A 205 14.07 6.72 9.43
N GLY A 206 15.18 6.39 8.75
CA GLY A 206 16.31 5.66 9.34
C GLY A 206 16.07 4.17 9.60
N GLY A 207 15.03 3.58 9.02
CA GLY A 207 14.70 2.15 9.08
C GLY A 207 14.00 1.68 10.36
N LYS A 208 13.88 2.57 11.36
CA LYS A 208 13.49 2.20 12.73
C LYS A 208 11.98 2.23 12.97
N PRO A 209 11.26 3.35 12.74
CA PRO A 209 9.85 3.39 13.09
C PRO A 209 9.03 2.48 12.18
N LEU A 210 7.92 2.00 12.73
CA LEU A 210 6.83 1.43 11.98
C LEU A 210 6.13 2.58 11.25
N VAL A 211 6.02 2.48 9.93
CA VAL A 211 5.27 3.42 9.10
C VAL A 211 3.94 2.78 8.73
N VAL A 212 2.85 3.46 9.05
CA VAL A 212 1.47 3.05 8.71
C VAL A 212 0.84 4.14 7.88
N GLY A 213 0.05 3.76 6.88
CA GLY A 213 -0.74 4.69 6.09
C GLY A 213 -1.56 3.97 5.02
N TRP A 214 -2.29 4.73 4.20
CA TRP A 214 -3.20 4.15 3.23
C TRP A 214 -2.45 3.70 1.98
N GLY A 215 -2.77 2.53 1.45
CA GLY A 215 -2.19 2.06 0.20
C GLY A 215 -2.80 2.71 -1.05
N ARG A 216 -4.04 3.18 -0.93
CA ARG A 216 -4.84 3.80 -2.00
C ARG A 216 -5.61 5.03 -1.51
N PRO A 217 -6.32 5.78 -2.37
CA PRO A 217 -7.22 6.82 -1.92
C PRO A 217 -8.34 6.24 -1.06
N VAL A 218 -8.73 6.96 0.00
CA VAL A 218 -9.80 6.57 0.91
C VAL A 218 -10.82 7.69 1.04
N THR A 219 -12.05 7.34 1.43
CA THR A 219 -13.10 8.32 1.73
C THR A 219 -12.86 9.02 3.08
N ILE A 220 -13.60 10.10 3.35
CA ILE A 220 -13.53 10.80 4.65
C ILE A 220 -14.03 9.89 5.77
N ASP A 221 -15.15 9.21 5.55
CA ASP A 221 -15.75 8.30 6.53
C ASP A 221 -14.74 7.22 6.91
N ARG A 222 -14.02 6.70 5.90
CA ARG A 222 -12.95 5.74 6.11
C ARG A 222 -11.78 6.23 6.96
N ALA A 223 -11.35 7.47 6.73
CA ALA A 223 -10.30 8.09 7.52
C ALA A 223 -10.74 8.30 8.99
N VAL A 224 -12.04 8.46 9.23
CA VAL A 224 -12.63 8.61 10.57
C VAL A 224 -12.85 7.26 11.25
N ASP A 225 -13.26 6.23 10.52
CA ASP A 225 -13.40 4.86 11.03
C ASP A 225 -12.07 4.35 11.59
N PHE A 226 -10.94 4.70 10.96
CA PHE A 226 -9.60 4.37 11.47
C PHE A 226 -9.28 4.98 12.84
N LEU A 227 -9.91 6.11 13.18
CA LEU A 227 -9.74 6.79 14.47
C LEU A 227 -10.79 6.34 15.49
N THR A 228 -11.66 5.40 15.12
CA THR A 228 -12.72 4.92 15.99
C THR A 228 -12.40 3.49 16.37
N ALA A 229 -12.23 3.24 17.67
CA ALA A 229 -12.01 1.89 18.19
C ALA A 229 -13.09 0.90 17.66
N ASP A 230 -12.64 -0.18 17.02
CA ASP A 230 -13.48 -1.27 16.54
C ASP A 230 -12.86 -2.63 16.88
N ASP A 231 -13.51 -3.36 17.80
CA ASP A 231 -13.11 -4.71 18.22
C ASP A 231 -13.09 -5.74 17.07
N GLU A 232 -13.71 -5.44 15.92
CA GLU A 232 -13.67 -6.28 14.72
C GLU A 232 -12.45 -6.01 13.82
N THR A 233 -11.67 -4.96 14.11
CA THR A 233 -10.43 -4.63 13.41
C THR A 233 -9.21 -4.99 14.25
N GLU A 234 -8.01 -4.99 13.64
CA GLU A 234 -6.75 -5.30 14.35
C GLU A 234 -5.66 -4.25 14.12
N THR A 235 -6.01 -3.14 13.48
CA THR A 235 -5.06 -2.16 12.90
C THR A 235 -5.58 -0.73 12.93
N ASP A 236 -6.68 -0.45 13.65
CA ASP A 236 -7.12 0.93 13.91
C ASP A 236 -6.08 1.70 14.77
N LEU A 237 -6.28 3.01 14.95
CA LEU A 237 -5.33 3.83 15.71
C LEU A 237 -5.13 3.31 17.14
N ASP A 238 -6.21 2.95 17.84
CA ASP A 238 -6.18 2.39 19.17
C ASP A 238 -5.34 1.11 19.24
N ASP A 239 -5.49 0.20 18.29
CA ASP A 239 -4.71 -1.03 18.17
C ASP A 239 -3.22 -0.75 18.00
N LEU A 240 -2.88 0.21 17.14
CA LEU A 240 -1.49 0.60 16.91
C LEU A 240 -0.87 1.23 18.16
N LEU A 241 -1.59 2.12 18.83
CA LEU A 241 -1.15 2.76 20.08
C LEU A 241 -0.99 1.70 21.18
N ARG A 242 -2.01 0.87 21.39
CA ARG A 242 -2.02 -0.20 22.40
C ARG A 242 -0.87 -1.18 22.18
N ARG A 243 -0.62 -1.58 20.93
CA ARG A 243 0.40 -2.59 20.60
C ARG A 243 1.82 -2.01 20.66
N TYR A 244 2.08 -0.88 20.02
CA TYR A 244 3.45 -0.40 19.75
C TYR A 244 3.92 0.77 20.62
N ILE A 245 3.00 1.56 21.16
CA ILE A 245 3.32 2.72 22.00
C ILE A 245 3.15 2.40 23.48
N LEU A 246 1.96 1.92 23.86
CA LEU A 246 1.61 1.58 25.24
C LEU A 246 2.11 0.17 25.62
N GLY A 247 2.12 -0.74 24.65
CA GLY A 247 2.58 -2.10 24.81
C GLY A 247 4.10 -2.26 24.66
N SER A 248 4.56 -3.49 24.91
CA SER A 248 5.97 -3.87 24.74
C SER A 248 6.24 -4.59 23.42
N ALA A 249 5.30 -4.56 22.46
CA ALA A 249 5.51 -5.25 21.19
C ALA A 249 6.69 -4.61 20.46
N PRO A 250 7.62 -5.42 19.91
CA PRO A 250 8.67 -4.88 19.08
C PRO A 250 8.06 -4.27 17.81
N VAL A 251 8.68 -3.20 17.30
CA VAL A 251 8.39 -2.71 15.96
C VAL A 251 8.64 -3.86 14.98
N PRO A 252 7.65 -4.25 14.14
CA PRO A 252 7.83 -5.32 13.18
C PRO A 252 9.04 -5.06 12.30
N ALA A 253 9.80 -6.11 12.01
CA ALA A 253 10.87 -6.03 11.03
C ALA A 253 10.30 -5.57 9.67
N GLU A 254 11.16 -5.03 8.83
CA GLU A 254 10.79 -4.83 7.44
C GLU A 254 10.36 -6.18 6.85
N VAL A 255 9.25 -6.21 6.11
CA VAL A 255 8.79 -7.43 5.45
C VAL A 255 9.81 -7.73 4.35
N GLU A 256 10.80 -8.56 4.68
CA GLU A 256 11.79 -9.01 3.71
C GLU A 256 11.09 -9.94 2.73
N MET A 257 10.66 -9.36 1.62
CA MET A 257 10.03 -10.04 0.49
C MET A 257 11.07 -10.88 -0.26
N ARG A 258 11.58 -11.94 0.37
CA ARG A 258 12.45 -12.90 -0.30
C ARG A 258 11.70 -13.60 -1.43
N TRP A 259 10.41 -13.81 -1.21
CA TRP A 259 9.46 -14.44 -2.13
C TRP A 259 8.06 -13.90 -1.83
N SER A 260 7.59 -12.86 -2.53
CA SER A 260 6.23 -12.97 -3.04
C SER A 260 5.98 -12.16 -4.34
N PRO A 261 5.60 -12.85 -5.43
CA PRO A 261 6.50 -12.91 -6.57
C PRO A 261 5.77 -13.32 -7.87
N LEU A 262 4.56 -12.84 -8.16
CA LEU A 262 3.77 -13.30 -9.32
C LEU A 262 2.93 -12.13 -9.85
N THR A 263 2.79 -12.06 -11.17
CA THR A 263 1.86 -11.16 -11.86
C THR A 263 0.41 -11.48 -11.46
N SER A 264 -0.45 -10.46 -11.44
CA SER A 264 -1.90 -10.68 -11.24
C SER A 264 -2.42 -11.62 -12.33
N ALA A 265 -3.17 -12.65 -11.96
CA ALA A 265 -3.73 -13.59 -12.93
C ALA A 265 -4.73 -12.88 -13.85
N ALA A 266 -5.42 -11.86 -13.33
CA ALA A 266 -6.32 -11.01 -14.11
C ALA A 266 -5.60 -10.14 -15.15
N SER A 267 -4.27 -9.97 -15.06
CA SER A 267 -3.48 -9.25 -16.05
C SER A 267 -3.07 -10.10 -17.25
N GLU A 268 -3.06 -11.43 -17.09
CA GLU A 268 -2.74 -12.40 -18.15
C GLU A 268 -4.00 -13.00 -18.80
N GLY A 269 -5.16 -12.60 -18.30
CA GLY A 269 -6.45 -13.11 -18.72
C GLY A 269 -6.95 -12.55 -20.05
N ARG A 270 -8.06 -13.13 -20.51
CA ARG A 270 -8.82 -12.68 -21.67
C ARG A 270 -10.24 -12.33 -21.24
N GLY A 271 -10.67 -11.09 -21.50
CA GLY A 271 -12.02 -10.61 -21.21
C GLY A 271 -12.99 -10.66 -22.41
N THR A 272 -12.46 -10.85 -23.63
CA THR A 272 -13.24 -10.85 -24.87
C THR A 272 -14.37 -11.88 -24.80
N ASP A 273 -15.60 -11.45 -25.10
CA ASP A 273 -16.85 -12.24 -25.08
C ASP A 273 -17.47 -12.57 -23.70
N LEU A 274 -16.76 -12.31 -22.60
CA LEU A 274 -17.27 -12.59 -21.25
C LEU A 274 -18.53 -11.78 -20.89
N ALA A 275 -18.63 -10.54 -21.36
CA ALA A 275 -19.79 -9.70 -21.09
C ALA A 275 -21.11 -10.37 -21.52
N GLN A 276 -21.12 -10.97 -22.71
CA GLN A 276 -22.30 -11.69 -23.23
C GLN A 276 -22.51 -13.02 -22.50
N ARG A 277 -21.41 -13.76 -22.24
CA ARG A 277 -21.49 -15.07 -21.56
C ARG A 277 -21.94 -14.96 -20.10
N LEU A 278 -21.68 -13.84 -19.44
CA LEU A 278 -21.95 -13.65 -18.02
C LEU A 278 -23.21 -12.82 -17.73
N GLU A 279 -24.06 -12.53 -18.73
CA GLU A 279 -25.31 -11.79 -18.52
C GLU A 279 -26.20 -12.44 -17.44
N GLY A 280 -26.36 -13.77 -17.48
CA GLY A 280 -27.11 -14.51 -16.47
C GLY A 280 -26.46 -14.44 -15.09
N THR A 281 -25.14 -14.61 -15.01
CA THR A 281 -24.35 -14.48 -13.79
C THR A 281 -24.51 -13.11 -13.14
N VAL A 282 -24.36 -12.03 -13.92
CA VAL A 282 -24.51 -10.64 -13.44
C VAL A 282 -25.93 -10.39 -12.91
N SER A 283 -26.94 -10.90 -13.62
CA SER A 283 -28.35 -10.83 -13.20
C SER A 283 -28.59 -11.53 -11.86
N ILE A 284 -28.05 -12.74 -11.67
CA ILE A 284 -28.14 -13.50 -10.41
C ILE A 284 -27.50 -12.71 -9.26
N LEU A 285 -26.32 -12.14 -9.49
CA LEU A 285 -25.58 -11.36 -8.51
C LEU A 285 -26.22 -9.99 -8.21
N ARG A 286 -27.14 -9.54 -9.07
CA ARG A 286 -27.58 -8.13 -9.11
C ARG A 286 -26.39 -7.18 -9.24
N GLY A 287 -25.35 -7.63 -9.93
CA GLY A 287 -24.10 -6.89 -10.10
C GLY A 287 -24.24 -5.78 -11.13
N LYS A 288 -23.36 -4.81 -11.05
CA LYS A 288 -23.23 -3.74 -12.05
C LYS A 288 -21.98 -3.97 -12.88
N ALA A 289 -22.18 -4.36 -14.14
CA ALA A 289 -21.07 -4.45 -15.10
C ALA A 289 -20.52 -3.05 -15.37
N LEU A 290 -19.20 -2.92 -15.36
CA LEU A 290 -18.50 -1.69 -15.72
C LEU A 290 -18.07 -1.73 -17.18
N PRO A 291 -18.05 -0.56 -17.87
CA PRO A 291 -17.55 -0.50 -19.23
C PRO A 291 -16.07 -0.89 -19.25
N ALA A 292 -15.67 -1.63 -20.30
CA ALA A 292 -14.25 -1.86 -20.58
C ALA A 292 -13.53 -0.51 -20.74
N GLN A 293 -12.35 -0.39 -20.16
CA GLN A 293 -11.54 0.81 -20.27
C GLN A 293 -10.84 0.88 -21.63
N GLU A 294 -10.42 -0.27 -22.16
CA GLU A 294 -9.81 -0.40 -23.48
C GLU A 294 -10.36 -1.60 -24.28
N GLU A 295 -10.24 -1.53 -25.60
CA GLU A 295 -10.63 -2.63 -26.49
C GLU A 295 -9.62 -3.77 -26.35
N GLY A 296 -10.03 -4.90 -25.77
CA GLY A 296 -9.16 -6.04 -25.49
C GLY A 296 -8.75 -6.20 -24.02
N ASP A 297 -9.44 -5.54 -23.08
CA ASP A 297 -9.22 -5.68 -21.65
C ASP A 297 -9.06 -7.15 -21.21
N ALA A 298 -8.05 -7.38 -20.36
CA ALA A 298 -7.70 -8.70 -19.85
C ALA A 298 -8.78 -9.31 -18.93
N ALA A 299 -9.75 -8.51 -18.49
CA ALA A 299 -10.83 -8.94 -17.61
C ALA A 299 -12.14 -8.16 -17.86
N PHE A 300 -13.26 -8.83 -17.64
CA PHE A 300 -14.59 -8.24 -17.47
C PHE A 300 -14.80 -7.82 -16.01
N VAL A 301 -15.27 -6.60 -15.77
CA VAL A 301 -15.33 -6.02 -14.41
C VAL A 301 -16.77 -5.83 -13.95
N VAL A 302 -17.08 -6.28 -12.73
CA VAL A 302 -18.42 -6.19 -12.12
C VAL A 302 -18.29 -5.70 -10.68
N ASP A 303 -19.11 -4.71 -10.31
CA ASP A 303 -19.33 -4.35 -8.90
C ASP A 303 -20.45 -5.25 -8.35
N VAL A 304 -20.14 -6.01 -7.29
CA VAL A 304 -21.01 -7.04 -6.71
C VAL A 304 -21.52 -6.57 -5.35
N PRO A 305 -22.84 -6.41 -5.16
CA PRO A 305 -23.40 -6.02 -3.87
C PRO A 305 -23.27 -7.17 -2.84
N LEU A 306 -22.81 -6.83 -1.63
CA LEU A 306 -22.60 -7.77 -0.53
C LEU A 306 -23.60 -7.62 0.62
N GLY A 307 -24.45 -6.59 0.58
CA GLY A 307 -25.42 -6.26 1.62
C GLY A 307 -25.03 -5.02 2.43
N ASP A 308 -25.99 -4.43 3.13
CA ASP A 308 -25.78 -3.24 4.00
C ASP A 308 -25.10 -2.06 3.29
N GLY A 309 -25.41 -1.88 2.00
CA GLY A 309 -24.79 -0.83 1.17
C GLY A 309 -23.38 -1.15 0.68
N ARG A 310 -22.77 -2.24 1.15
CA ARG A 310 -21.43 -2.66 0.75
C ARG A 310 -21.45 -3.37 -0.60
N TRP A 311 -20.37 -3.20 -1.35
CA TRP A 311 -20.10 -3.91 -2.59
C TRP A 311 -18.61 -4.14 -2.72
N HIS A 312 -18.25 -5.03 -3.65
CA HIS A 312 -16.86 -5.29 -3.97
C HIS A 312 -16.69 -5.43 -5.48
N ARG A 313 -15.54 -4.97 -5.99
CA ARG A 313 -15.19 -5.14 -7.40
C ARG A 313 -14.62 -6.53 -7.67
N ALA A 314 -15.15 -7.21 -8.68
CA ALA A 314 -14.62 -8.45 -9.22
C ALA A 314 -14.05 -8.23 -10.62
N ARG A 315 -12.84 -8.74 -10.86
CA ARG A 315 -12.22 -8.89 -12.19
C ARG A 315 -12.39 -10.34 -12.61
N ILE A 316 -13.13 -10.57 -13.68
CA ILE A 316 -13.46 -11.91 -14.21
C ILE A 316 -12.74 -12.09 -15.54
N PHE A 317 -12.04 -13.21 -15.71
CA PHE A 317 -11.16 -13.40 -16.85
C PHE A 317 -11.04 -14.88 -17.23
N ILE A 318 -10.56 -15.16 -18.45
CA ILE A 318 -10.26 -16.52 -18.91
C ILE A 318 -8.74 -16.71 -19.05
N VAL A 319 -8.19 -17.76 -18.45
CA VAL A 319 -6.78 -18.17 -18.58
C VAL A 319 -6.67 -19.63 -18.99
N ASP A 320 -5.53 -20.01 -19.56
CA ASP A 320 -5.19 -21.39 -19.86
C ASP A 320 -4.69 -22.09 -18.59
N GLY A 321 -5.25 -23.26 -18.26
CA GLY A 321 -4.76 -24.09 -17.16
C GLY A 321 -3.39 -24.67 -17.52
N ASN A 322 -2.40 -24.39 -16.68
CA ASN A 322 -1.02 -24.85 -16.83
C ASN A 322 -0.54 -25.74 -15.67
N GLU A 323 -1.41 -25.95 -14.67
CA GLU A 323 -1.16 -26.79 -13.49
C GLU A 323 -1.58 -28.25 -13.73
N PRO A 324 -0.97 -29.21 -13.01
CA PRO A 324 -1.39 -30.60 -13.04
C PRO A 324 -2.90 -30.78 -12.88
N PHE A 325 -3.47 -31.61 -13.75
CA PHE A 325 -4.90 -31.95 -13.84
C PHE A 325 -5.81 -30.84 -14.40
N ALA A 326 -5.26 -29.72 -14.85
CA ALA A 326 -5.97 -28.66 -15.55
C ALA A 326 -5.27 -28.27 -16.87
N GLU A 327 -4.24 -29.01 -17.29
CA GLU A 327 -3.44 -28.65 -18.46
C GLU A 327 -4.28 -28.59 -19.74
N GLY A 328 -4.25 -27.45 -20.41
CA GLY A 328 -4.96 -27.23 -21.67
C GLY A 328 -6.47 -27.01 -21.53
N GLU A 329 -7.02 -26.98 -20.32
CA GLU A 329 -8.39 -26.55 -20.06
C GLU A 329 -8.45 -25.02 -19.93
N LEU A 330 -9.55 -24.43 -20.40
CA LEU A 330 -9.83 -23.01 -20.13
C LEU A 330 -10.43 -22.88 -18.73
N LEU A 331 -9.90 -21.96 -17.94
CA LEU A 331 -10.38 -21.66 -16.60
C LEU A 331 -11.05 -20.27 -16.58
N LEU A 332 -12.22 -20.19 -15.96
CA LEU A 332 -12.83 -18.94 -15.52
C LEU A 332 -12.17 -18.54 -14.20
N GLY A 333 -11.39 -17.47 -14.23
CA GLY A 333 -10.77 -16.86 -13.07
C GLY A 333 -11.58 -15.67 -12.55
N VAL A 334 -11.58 -15.50 -11.24
CA VAL A 334 -12.07 -14.30 -10.56
C VAL A 334 -10.99 -13.80 -9.63
N GLU A 335 -10.71 -12.50 -9.66
CA GLU A 335 -9.79 -11.82 -8.75
C GLU A 335 -10.48 -10.58 -8.15
N CYS A 336 -10.34 -10.41 -6.84
CA CYS A 336 -10.86 -9.26 -6.10
C CYS A 336 -9.72 -8.64 -5.29
N ASP A 337 -9.51 -7.34 -5.43
CA ASP A 337 -8.49 -6.58 -4.71
C ASP A 337 -8.86 -6.38 -3.25
N VAL A 338 -7.96 -6.69 -2.32
CA VAL A 338 -8.15 -6.43 -0.88
C VAL A 338 -7.43 -5.16 -0.44
N GLY A 339 -6.32 -4.82 -1.09
CA GLY A 339 -5.44 -3.71 -0.72
C GLY A 339 -3.98 -4.14 -0.52
N GLU A 340 -3.11 -3.16 -0.29
CA GLU A 340 -1.67 -3.36 -0.17
C GLU A 340 -1.26 -4.04 1.15
N LEU A 341 -0.32 -4.96 1.07
CA LEU A 341 0.32 -5.51 2.25
C LEU A 341 1.04 -4.41 3.03
N SER A 342 1.03 -4.49 4.37
CA SER A 342 1.76 -3.57 5.23
C SER A 342 2.45 -4.32 6.37
N ASN A 343 3.39 -3.67 7.04
CA ASN A 343 4.16 -4.26 8.14
C ASN A 343 3.33 -4.52 9.41
N VAL A 344 2.09 -4.01 9.47
CA VAL A 344 1.14 -4.33 10.54
C VAL A 344 0.34 -5.60 10.23
N VAL A 345 0.38 -6.08 8.98
CA VAL A 345 -0.27 -7.31 8.56
C VAL A 345 0.68 -8.48 8.69
N ASP A 346 0.37 -9.39 9.62
CA ASP A 346 1.11 -10.64 9.73
C ASP A 346 0.45 -11.79 8.93
N VAL A 347 1.26 -12.80 8.62
CA VAL A 347 0.84 -13.98 7.86
C VAL A 347 -0.31 -14.73 8.57
N PRO A 348 -0.29 -14.93 9.91
CA PRO A 348 -1.45 -15.45 10.62
C PRO A 348 -2.72 -14.63 10.42
N MET A 349 -2.70 -13.30 10.41
CA MET A 349 -3.90 -12.50 10.17
C MET A 349 -4.48 -12.74 8.77
N LEU A 350 -3.62 -12.78 7.75
CA LEU A 350 -4.03 -13.11 6.37
C LEU A 350 -4.58 -14.54 6.25
N LEU A 351 -3.94 -15.50 6.92
CA LEU A 351 -4.22 -16.95 6.77
C LEU A 351 -5.15 -17.53 7.84
N SER A 352 -5.48 -16.77 8.89
CA SER A 352 -6.30 -17.24 10.03
C SER A 352 -7.74 -17.54 9.68
N GLY A 353 -8.07 -17.54 8.38
CA GLY A 353 -9.05 -18.41 7.78
C GLY A 353 -10.45 -18.12 8.29
N ILE A 354 -11.25 -17.45 7.47
CA ILE A 354 -12.69 -17.46 7.68
C ILE A 354 -13.12 -18.93 7.56
N PRO A 355 -13.67 -19.57 8.61
CA PRO A 355 -13.90 -21.01 8.66
C PRO A 355 -15.11 -21.41 7.80
N GLN A 356 -15.00 -21.23 6.49
CA GLN A 356 -16.06 -21.43 5.52
C GLN A 356 -15.50 -22.12 4.27
N ASN A 357 -16.26 -23.08 3.75
CA ASN A 357 -15.96 -23.72 2.47
C ASN A 357 -16.12 -22.68 1.36
N ARG A 358 -15.01 -22.28 0.72
CA ARG A 358 -15.00 -21.25 -0.32
C ARG A 358 -14.24 -21.72 -1.56
N TYR A 359 -14.63 -21.22 -2.73
CA TYR A 359 -13.88 -21.35 -3.99
C TYR A 359 -12.72 -20.36 -4.11
N ALA A 360 -12.51 -19.53 -3.08
CA ALA A 360 -11.56 -18.43 -3.08
C ALA A 360 -10.37 -18.70 -2.14
N ARG A 361 -9.19 -18.23 -2.53
CA ARG A 361 -7.97 -18.19 -1.72
C ARG A 361 -7.44 -16.76 -1.65
N ALA A 362 -6.71 -16.44 -0.58
CA ALA A 362 -5.93 -15.20 -0.52
C ALA A 362 -4.56 -15.44 -1.17
N MET A 363 -4.05 -14.46 -1.90
CA MET A 363 -2.75 -14.49 -2.55
C MET A 363 -2.11 -13.09 -2.51
N LEU A 364 -0.79 -13.05 -2.50
CA LEU A 364 -0.02 -11.83 -2.67
C LEU A 364 0.45 -11.76 -4.13
N VAL A 365 0.15 -10.67 -4.82
CA VAL A 365 0.57 -10.41 -6.20
C VAL A 365 1.43 -9.15 -6.27
N GLN A 366 2.13 -8.95 -7.39
CA GLN A 366 2.86 -7.72 -7.64
C GLN A 366 1.92 -6.52 -7.56
N GLY A 367 2.23 -5.57 -6.66
CA GLY A 367 1.49 -4.32 -6.55
C GLY A 367 1.94 -3.28 -7.57
N ALA A 368 1.17 -2.20 -7.69
CA ALA A 368 1.48 -1.09 -8.60
C ALA A 368 2.69 -0.25 -8.13
N LYS A 369 3.08 -0.37 -6.86
CA LYS A 369 4.16 0.37 -6.21
C LYS A 369 5.12 -0.59 -5.51
N GLU A 370 5.63 -0.24 -4.34
CA GLU A 370 6.64 -1.06 -3.66
C GLU A 370 6.02 -2.22 -2.87
N MET A 371 4.79 -2.03 -2.36
CA MET A 371 4.11 -3.05 -1.55
C MET A 371 3.32 -4.01 -2.45
N PRO A 372 3.35 -5.32 -2.16
CA PRO A 372 2.48 -6.29 -2.83
C PRO A 372 1.02 -5.99 -2.58
N THR A 373 0.17 -6.40 -3.50
CA THR A 373 -1.28 -6.33 -3.33
C THR A 373 -1.79 -7.68 -2.82
N ILE A 374 -2.63 -7.63 -1.80
CA ILE A 374 -3.42 -8.77 -1.34
C ILE A 374 -4.62 -8.88 -2.27
N VAL A 375 -4.83 -10.04 -2.86
CA VAL A 375 -6.00 -10.35 -3.68
C VAL A 375 -6.66 -11.62 -3.17
N THR A 376 -7.96 -11.73 -3.38
CA THR A 376 -8.63 -13.03 -3.36
C THR A 376 -8.85 -13.53 -4.77
N GLN A 377 -8.60 -14.82 -4.99
CA GLN A 377 -8.70 -15.45 -6.30
C GLN A 377 -9.44 -16.78 -6.22
N GLY A 378 -10.18 -17.10 -7.27
CA GLY A 378 -10.80 -18.42 -7.44
C GLY A 378 -10.89 -18.80 -8.91
N PHE A 379 -10.87 -20.09 -9.20
CA PHE A 379 -10.84 -20.64 -10.56
C PHE A 379 -11.83 -21.80 -10.70
N ALA A 380 -12.51 -21.86 -11.85
CA ALA A 380 -13.38 -22.97 -12.22
C ALA A 380 -13.19 -23.35 -13.69
N PRO A 381 -13.26 -24.64 -14.07
CA PRO A 381 -13.22 -25.04 -15.47
C PRO A 381 -14.36 -24.40 -16.28
N LEU A 382 -14.01 -23.63 -17.30
CA LEU A 382 -14.96 -22.90 -18.13
C LEU A 382 -15.95 -23.83 -18.84
N THR A 383 -15.50 -25.04 -19.18
CA THR A 383 -16.31 -26.06 -19.86
C THR A 383 -17.46 -26.61 -19.02
N ARG A 384 -17.44 -26.40 -17.70
CA ARG A 384 -18.40 -27.00 -16.75
C ARG A 384 -19.15 -25.98 -15.91
N VAL A 385 -18.77 -24.70 -15.97
CA VAL A 385 -19.36 -23.65 -15.15
C VAL A 385 -20.71 -23.22 -15.73
N ARG A 386 -21.77 -23.27 -14.91
CA ARG A 386 -23.07 -22.66 -15.23
C ARG A 386 -23.15 -21.28 -14.55
N ASP A 387 -24.13 -20.46 -14.94
CA ASP A 387 -24.32 -19.12 -14.38
C ASP A 387 -24.38 -19.11 -12.85
N MET A 388 -25.05 -20.10 -12.25
CA MET A 388 -25.11 -20.22 -10.78
C MET A 388 -23.74 -20.57 -10.16
N ASP A 389 -22.95 -21.41 -10.82
CA ASP A 389 -21.63 -21.80 -10.33
C ASP A 389 -20.66 -20.61 -10.46
N ALA A 390 -20.74 -19.85 -11.56
CA ALA A 390 -19.99 -18.62 -11.77
C ALA A 390 -20.39 -17.52 -10.77
N ALA A 391 -21.70 -17.35 -10.52
CA ALA A 391 -22.19 -16.40 -9.53
C ALA A 391 -21.70 -16.76 -8.12
N ALA A 392 -21.75 -18.04 -7.74
CA ALA A 392 -21.24 -18.50 -6.46
C ALA A 392 -19.74 -18.25 -6.31
N LEU A 393 -18.94 -18.54 -7.34
CA LEU A 393 -17.51 -18.25 -7.37
C LEU A 393 -17.24 -16.75 -7.18
N VAL A 394 -17.88 -15.90 -7.99
CA VAL A 394 -17.70 -14.45 -7.94
C VAL A 394 -18.08 -13.89 -6.57
N PHE A 395 -19.26 -14.24 -6.08
CA PHE A 395 -19.74 -13.76 -4.78
C PHE A 395 -18.81 -14.17 -3.63
N GLN A 396 -18.33 -15.42 -3.62
CA GLN A 396 -17.43 -15.90 -2.56
C GLN A 396 -16.05 -15.23 -2.59
N CYS A 397 -15.51 -14.91 -3.77
CA CYS A 397 -14.30 -14.10 -3.88
C CYS A 397 -14.55 -12.68 -3.33
N CYS A 398 -15.61 -12.00 -3.78
CA CYS A 398 -15.97 -10.68 -3.28
C CYS A 398 -16.18 -10.64 -1.77
N GLN A 399 -16.96 -11.57 -1.23
CA GLN A 399 -17.20 -11.69 0.21
C GLN A 399 -15.92 -12.01 0.98
N TYR A 400 -14.97 -12.73 0.38
CA TYR A 400 -13.70 -12.99 1.05
C TYR A 400 -12.84 -11.73 1.10
N ALA A 401 -12.75 -11.03 -0.04
CA ALA A 401 -11.99 -9.79 -0.12
C ALA A 401 -12.54 -8.74 0.84
N ASP A 402 -13.86 -8.55 0.88
CA ASP A 402 -14.54 -7.63 1.79
C ASP A 402 -14.28 -7.94 3.28
N VAL A 403 -14.32 -9.22 3.69
CA VAL A 403 -14.03 -9.56 5.08
C VAL A 403 -12.56 -9.36 5.44
N LEU A 404 -11.64 -9.70 4.53
CA LEU A 404 -10.22 -9.43 4.74
C LEU A 404 -9.95 -7.93 4.78
N GLU A 405 -10.52 -7.16 3.86
CA GLU A 405 -10.39 -5.71 3.82
C GLU A 405 -10.95 -5.08 5.09
N LYS A 406 -12.12 -5.54 5.55
CA LYS A 406 -12.72 -5.09 6.81
C LYS A 406 -11.81 -5.37 7.99
N ARG A 407 -11.30 -6.58 8.13
CA ARG A 407 -10.45 -6.93 9.26
C ARG A 407 -9.10 -6.21 9.26
N ILE A 408 -8.48 -6.10 8.08
CA ILE A 408 -7.11 -5.61 7.94
C ILE A 408 -7.06 -4.09 7.93
N PHE A 409 -8.08 -3.45 7.39
CA PHE A 409 -8.07 -2.01 7.22
C PHE A 409 -9.24 -1.34 7.94
N GLY A 410 -10.39 -2.02 8.14
CA GLY A 410 -11.66 -1.50 8.69
C GLY A 410 -12.83 -1.33 7.69
N GLY A 411 -12.66 -1.76 6.42
CA GLY A 411 -13.70 -1.79 5.37
C GLY A 411 -13.87 -0.49 4.58
N ASP A 412 -13.93 -0.57 3.25
CA ASP A 412 -14.36 0.54 2.38
C ASP A 412 -15.80 0.28 1.93
N SER A 413 -16.73 1.14 2.34
CA SER A 413 -18.03 1.22 1.66
C SER A 413 -17.84 2.14 0.46
N GLY A 414 -17.22 1.61 -0.59
CA GLY A 414 -17.01 2.33 -1.85
C GLY A 414 -18.29 2.90 -2.44
#